data_AF-A0A1F3BUK3-F1
#
_entry.id   AF-A0A1F3BUK3-F1
#
_cell.length_a   1.000
_cell.length_b   1.000
_cell.length_c   1.000
_cell.angle_alpha   90.00
_cell.angle_beta   90.00
_cell.angle_gamma   90.00
#
_symmetry.space_group_name_H-M   'P 1'
#
loop_
_entity.id
_entity.type
_entity.pdbx_description
1 polymer ?
#
loop_
_entity_poly.entity_id
_entity_poly.type
_entity_poly.pdbx_seq_one_letter_code
_entity_poly.pdbx_strand_id
1 'polypeptide(L)'
;MDLKGILAISGHQGLYKLISQAKNSIIVESLTEKTRMPAYASTKISALEDIAIYTDEEEVPLKVVFKNMFDKEKGKQAINHKASNDEIKSYFEEVLPTYDKDRVYVSDMKKIINWYNILHQVDLLNVKEVEHEKATEEILEK
;
A
#
# COMPACT_ATOMS: atom_id res chain seq x y z
N MET A 1 -6.23 -0.71 -12.28
CA MET A 1 -5.51 -0.33 -11.05
C MET A 1 -4.84 1.01 -11.27
N ASP A 2 -5.39 2.05 -10.65
CA ASP A 2 -4.77 3.38 -10.60
C ASP A 2 -4.22 3.58 -9.19
N LEU A 3 -2.90 3.70 -9.08
CA LEU A 3 -2.19 3.90 -7.80
C LEU A 3 -1.85 5.38 -7.58
N LYS A 4 -2.25 6.24 -8.51
CA LYS A 4 -1.89 7.65 -8.53
C LYS A 4 -2.46 8.37 -7.31
N GLY A 5 -1.58 9.08 -6.60
CA GLY A 5 -1.95 9.81 -5.38
C GLY A 5 -2.15 8.94 -4.13
N ILE A 6 -1.83 7.65 -4.18
CA ILE A 6 -1.72 6.78 -3.00
C ILE A 6 -0.28 6.85 -2.47
N LEU A 7 -0.16 7.10 -1.18
CA LEU A 7 1.08 7.33 -0.45
C LEU A 7 1.25 6.26 0.64
N ALA A 8 2.46 5.72 0.73
CA ALA A 8 2.94 4.95 1.87
C ALA A 8 3.79 5.84 2.77
N ILE A 9 3.56 5.77 4.07
CA ILE A 9 4.33 6.52 5.07
C ILE A 9 5.15 5.51 5.88
N SER A 10 6.48 5.66 5.85
CA SER A 10 7.37 4.78 6.60
C SER A 10 7.08 4.83 8.10
N GLY A 11 6.90 3.67 8.73
CA GLY A 11 6.54 3.54 10.14
C GLY A 11 5.03 3.36 10.37
N HIS A 12 4.21 3.59 9.34
CA HIS A 12 2.79 3.25 9.37
C HIS A 12 2.51 2.02 8.51
N GLN A 13 1.60 1.18 9.00
CA GLN A 13 1.12 0.00 8.27
C GLN A 13 0.05 0.35 7.23
N GLY A 14 -0.53 1.55 7.28
CA GLY A 14 -1.62 2.00 6.41
C GLY A 14 -1.16 2.57 5.07
N LEU A 15 -2.12 2.75 4.17
CA LEU A 15 -2.00 3.54 2.94
C LEU A 15 -2.83 4.80 3.06
N TYR A 16 -2.37 5.87 2.42
CA TYR A 16 -2.99 7.18 2.54
C TYR A 16 -3.19 7.81 1.17
N LYS A 17 -4.25 8.60 1.00
CA LYS A 17 -4.51 9.40 -0.19
C LYS A 17 -4.09 10.84 0.05
N LEU A 18 -3.41 11.45 -0.91
CA LEU A 18 -3.13 12.89 -0.86
C LEU A 18 -4.44 13.69 -1.03
N ILE A 19 -4.75 14.55 -0.06
CA ILE A 19 -5.92 15.44 -0.12
C ILE A 19 -5.51 16.87 -0.49
N SER A 20 -4.51 17.41 0.19
CA SER A 20 -4.03 18.76 -0.07
C SER A 20 -2.56 18.95 0.34
N GLN A 21 -1.93 19.97 -0.21
CA GLN A 21 -0.56 20.35 0.12
C GLN A 21 -0.59 21.67 0.92
N ALA A 22 0.12 21.70 2.03
CA ALA A 22 0.39 22.89 2.83
C ALA A 22 1.88 23.24 2.76
N LYS A 23 2.25 24.40 3.33
CA LYS A 23 3.59 24.98 3.17
C LYS A 23 4.73 24.06 3.64
N ASN A 24 4.52 23.31 4.73
CA ASN A 24 5.52 22.43 5.36
C ASN A 24 4.98 21.00 5.64
N SER A 25 3.78 20.69 5.17
CA SER A 25 3.10 19.41 5.41
C SER A 25 2.14 19.12 4.27
N ILE A 26 1.75 17.86 4.13
CA ILE A 26 0.66 17.45 3.25
C ILE A 26 -0.47 16.88 4.11
N ILE A 27 -1.70 17.16 3.74
CA ILE A 27 -2.85 16.54 4.38
C ILE A 27 -3.14 15.25 3.62
N VAL A 28 -3.10 14.14 4.35
CA VAL A 28 -3.36 12.82 3.82
C VAL A 28 -4.57 12.21 4.53
N GLU A 29 -5.28 11.34 3.83
CA GLU A 29 -6.45 10.62 4.35
C GLU A 29 -6.17 9.12 4.32
N SER A 30 -6.36 8.44 5.46
CA SER A 30 -6.21 6.99 5.55
C SER A 30 -7.21 6.28 4.65
N LEU A 31 -6.78 5.32 3.83
CA LEU A 31 -7.68 4.57 2.96
C LEU A 31 -8.64 3.67 3.74
N THR A 32 -8.21 3.12 4.89
CA THR A 32 -9.02 2.19 5.70
C THR A 32 -10.02 2.90 6.60
N GLU A 33 -9.57 3.93 7.32
CA GLU A 33 -10.38 4.60 8.35
C GLU A 33 -10.98 5.93 7.87
N LYS A 34 -10.56 6.44 6.71
CA LYS A 34 -10.95 7.75 6.17
C LYS A 34 -10.67 8.92 7.12
N THR A 35 -9.71 8.72 8.03
CA THR A 35 -9.22 9.72 8.96
C THR A 35 -8.17 10.59 8.28
N ARG A 36 -8.25 11.91 8.50
CA ARG A 36 -7.29 12.88 7.94
C ARG A 36 -6.20 13.18 8.93
N MET A 37 -4.95 13.20 8.46
CA MET A 37 -3.80 13.56 9.29
C MET A 37 -2.79 14.40 8.50
N PRO A 38 -2.10 15.34 9.17
CA PRO A 38 -0.96 16.01 8.56
C PRO A 38 0.24 15.06 8.52
N ALA A 39 0.75 14.78 7.32
CA ALA A 39 2.04 14.14 7.13
C ALA A 39 3.10 15.23 6.87
N TYR A 40 4.15 15.24 7.68
CA TYR A 40 5.19 16.26 7.61
C TYR A 40 6.27 15.86 6.61
N ALA A 41 6.92 16.84 5.98
CA ALA A 41 8.02 16.60 5.05
C ALA A 41 9.24 15.88 5.69
N SER A 42 9.33 15.89 7.02
CA SER A 42 10.34 15.14 7.78
C SER A 42 10.09 13.64 7.80
N THR A 43 8.85 13.21 7.54
CA THR A 43 8.49 11.79 7.46
C THR A 43 8.82 11.26 6.07
N LYS A 44 9.34 10.02 5.99
CA LYS A 44 9.59 9.38 4.69
C LYS A 44 8.26 8.97 4.07
N ILE A 45 7.82 9.73 3.07
CA ILE A 45 6.60 9.51 2.32
C ILE A 45 6.99 9.06 0.91
N SER A 46 6.42 7.96 0.46
CA SER A 46 6.69 7.38 -0.86
C SER A 46 5.37 7.17 -1.59
N ALA A 47 5.28 7.62 -2.84
CA ALA A 47 4.12 7.34 -3.66
C ALA A 47 4.15 5.88 -4.10
N LEU A 48 3.02 5.18 -4.04
CA LEU A 48 2.96 3.76 -4.43
C LEU A 48 3.32 3.53 -5.89
N GLU A 49 3.09 4.53 -6.74
CA GLU A 49 3.46 4.51 -8.16
C GLU A 49 4.96 4.62 -8.41
N ASP A 50 5.72 5.22 -7.49
CA ASP A 50 7.17 5.42 -7.61
C ASP A 50 7.98 4.25 -7.01
N ILE A 51 7.33 3.37 -6.25
CA ILE A 51 8.02 2.24 -5.61
C ILE A 51 8.11 1.07 -6.60
N ALA A 52 9.32 0.58 -6.82
CA ALA A 52 9.64 -0.59 -7.61
C ALA A 52 10.43 -1.63 -6.81
N ILE A 53 10.39 -2.87 -7.28
CA ILE A 53 11.07 -4.03 -6.69
C ILE A 53 12.21 -4.43 -7.61
N TYR A 54 13.41 -4.55 -7.04
CA TYR A 54 14.57 -5.05 -7.77
C TYR A 54 14.38 -6.52 -8.11
N THR A 55 14.57 -6.83 -9.39
CA THR A 55 14.71 -8.19 -9.91
C THR A 55 16.15 -8.39 -10.40
N ASP A 56 16.51 -9.62 -10.76
CA ASP A 56 17.86 -9.95 -11.22
C ASP A 56 18.32 -9.12 -12.43
N GLU A 57 17.38 -8.73 -13.29
CA GLU A 57 17.66 -8.02 -14.55
C GLU A 57 17.17 -6.56 -14.54
N GLU A 58 16.01 -6.27 -13.92
CA GLU A 58 15.36 -4.96 -14.00
C GLU A 58 14.62 -4.55 -12.71
N GLU A 59 14.03 -3.36 -12.69
CA GLU A 59 13.13 -2.90 -11.63
C GLU A 59 11.67 -3.08 -12.05
N VAL A 60 10.91 -3.87 -11.27
CA VAL A 60 9.49 -4.13 -11.55
C VAL A 60 8.63 -3.19 -10.69
N PRO A 61 7.81 -2.31 -11.28
CA PRO A 61 6.92 -1.43 -10.54
C PRO A 61 5.90 -2.21 -9.72
N LEU A 62 5.54 -1.69 -8.53
CA LEU A 62 4.55 -2.33 -7.65
C LEU A 62 3.21 -2.59 -8.31
N LYS A 63 2.81 -1.75 -9.26
CA LYS A 63 1.60 -1.95 -10.07
C LYS A 63 1.56 -3.31 -10.76
N VAL A 64 2.71 -3.78 -11.27
CA VAL A 64 2.82 -5.08 -11.94
C VAL A 64 2.75 -6.20 -10.90
N VAL A 65 3.44 -6.02 -9.77
CA VAL A 65 3.44 -7.00 -8.67
C VAL A 65 2.05 -7.22 -8.10
N PHE A 66 1.29 -6.15 -7.83
CA PHE A 66 -0.09 -6.25 -7.38
C PHE A 66 -1.01 -6.90 -8.40
N LYS A 67 -0.76 -6.68 -9.70
CA LYS A 67 -1.49 -7.37 -10.76
C LYS A 67 -1.22 -8.88 -10.73
N ASN A 68 0.03 -9.29 -10.58
CA ASN A 68 0.39 -10.70 -10.45
C ASN A 68 -0.26 -11.34 -9.21
N MET A 69 -0.28 -10.63 -8.07
CA MET A 69 -0.99 -11.07 -6.87
C MET A 69 -2.50 -11.22 -7.13
N PHE A 70 -3.10 -10.24 -7.80
CA PHE A 70 -4.53 -10.28 -8.15
C PHE A 70 -4.89 -11.44 -9.08
N ASP A 71 -4.08 -11.68 -10.10
CA ASP A 71 -4.28 -12.78 -11.06
C ASP A 71 -4.13 -14.15 -10.37
N LYS A 72 -3.15 -14.28 -9.46
CA LYS A 72 -2.91 -15.49 -8.67
C LYS A 72 -4.07 -15.78 -7.70
N GLU A 73 -4.51 -14.78 -6.94
CA GLU A 73 -5.61 -14.90 -5.98
C GLU A 73 -6.99 -14.88 -6.64
N LYS A 74 -7.05 -14.66 -7.96
CA LYS A 74 -8.28 -14.49 -8.75
C LYS A 74 -9.18 -13.40 -8.17
N GLY A 75 -8.57 -12.28 -7.81
CA GLY A 75 -9.25 -11.12 -7.24
C GLY A 75 -9.65 -11.26 -5.77
N LYS A 76 -9.02 -12.17 -5.02
CA LYS A 76 -9.17 -12.28 -3.57
C LYS A 76 -8.03 -11.58 -2.82
N GLN A 77 -8.18 -11.48 -1.51
CA GLN A 77 -7.12 -11.05 -0.60
C GLN A 77 -5.95 -12.03 -0.64
N ALA A 78 -4.74 -11.51 -0.50
CA ALA A 78 -3.54 -12.31 -0.38
C ALA A 78 -3.40 -12.90 1.03
N ILE A 79 -2.33 -13.65 1.25
CA ILE A 79 -1.97 -14.17 2.57
C ILE A 79 -1.84 -13.06 3.63
N ASN A 80 -1.87 -13.44 4.91
CA ASN A 80 -1.69 -12.49 6.00
C ASN A 80 -0.23 -12.01 6.05
N HIS A 81 0.00 -10.70 6.10
CA HIS A 81 1.35 -10.12 6.24
C HIS A 81 2.04 -10.48 7.58
N LYS A 82 1.28 -11.01 8.55
CA LYS A 82 1.77 -11.55 9.83
C LYS A 82 2.12 -13.04 9.77
N ALA A 83 1.98 -13.68 8.60
CA ALA A 83 2.41 -15.05 8.39
C ALA A 83 3.92 -15.22 8.64
N SER A 84 4.34 -16.47 8.74
CA SER A 84 5.73 -16.84 8.98
C SER A 84 6.63 -16.29 7.86
N ASN A 85 7.90 -16.00 8.17
CA ASN A 85 8.82 -15.46 7.17
C ASN A 85 8.96 -16.39 5.95
N ASP A 86 8.94 -17.70 6.18
CA ASP A 86 9.01 -18.70 5.12
C ASP A 86 7.76 -18.69 4.24
N GLU A 87 6.56 -18.57 4.82
CA GLU A 87 5.30 -18.45 4.07
C GLU A 87 5.27 -17.19 3.20
N ILE A 88 5.73 -16.06 3.75
CA ILE A 88 5.85 -14.80 3.02
C ILE A 88 6.78 -14.96 1.81
N LYS A 89 7.95 -15.58 2.00
CA LYS A 89 8.92 -15.80 0.93
C LYS A 89 8.36 -16.71 -0.15
N SER A 90 7.81 -17.87 0.21
CA SER A 90 7.22 -18.82 -0.75
C SER A 90 6.10 -18.17 -1.55
N TYR A 91 5.25 -17.39 -0.89
CA TYR A 91 4.19 -16.66 -1.57
C TYR A 91 4.74 -15.64 -2.57
N PHE A 92 5.78 -14.92 -2.17
CA PHE A 92 6.40 -13.89 -2.99
C PHE A 92 7.17 -14.49 -4.19
N GLU A 93 7.84 -15.63 -4.01
CA GLU A 93 8.47 -16.40 -5.09
C GLU A 93 7.45 -16.86 -6.13
N GLU A 94 6.25 -17.26 -5.70
CA GLU A 94 5.18 -17.62 -6.64
C GLU A 94 4.60 -16.41 -7.41
N VAL A 95 4.66 -15.20 -6.83
CA VAL A 95 4.14 -13.96 -7.44
C VAL A 95 5.16 -13.32 -8.37
N LEU A 96 6.43 -13.34 -7.99
CA LEU A 96 7.53 -12.71 -8.70
C LEU A 96 8.82 -13.54 -8.53
N PRO A 97 8.97 -14.69 -9.18
CA PRO A 97 10.11 -15.60 -8.94
C PRO A 97 11.48 -15.00 -9.24
N THR A 98 11.51 -13.90 -10.00
CA THR A 98 12.72 -13.17 -10.43
C THR A 98 13.15 -12.08 -9.46
N TYR A 99 12.52 -11.94 -8.29
CA TYR A 99 12.90 -10.90 -7.33
C TYR A 99 14.32 -11.12 -6.77
N ASP A 100 15.06 -10.03 -6.57
CA ASP A 100 16.41 -10.07 -6.02
C ASP A 100 16.35 -10.39 -4.51
N LYS A 101 16.82 -11.58 -4.12
CA LYS A 101 16.79 -12.08 -2.74
C LYS A 101 17.74 -11.36 -1.79
N ASP A 102 18.76 -10.69 -2.31
CA ASP A 102 19.74 -9.94 -1.52
C ASP A 102 19.27 -8.52 -1.24
N ARG A 103 18.47 -7.94 -2.14
CA ARG A 103 17.93 -6.57 -2.00
C ARG A 103 16.53 -6.52 -1.40
N VAL A 104 15.71 -7.53 -1.64
CA VAL A 104 14.31 -7.54 -1.17
C VAL A 104 14.20 -8.29 0.15
N TYR A 105 14.06 -7.54 1.23
CA TYR A 105 13.90 -8.11 2.56
C TYR A 105 12.47 -8.58 2.81
N VAL A 106 12.33 -9.56 3.71
CA VAL A 106 11.02 -10.08 4.15
C VAL A 106 10.13 -8.98 4.72
N SER A 107 10.71 -7.96 5.36
CA SER A 107 9.97 -6.80 5.84
C SER A 107 9.26 -6.04 4.73
N ASP A 108 9.89 -5.92 3.56
CA ASP A 108 9.31 -5.22 2.42
C ASP A 108 8.25 -6.08 1.74
N MET A 109 8.47 -7.38 1.62
CA MET A 109 7.44 -8.34 1.18
C MET A 109 6.19 -8.27 2.07
N LYS A 110 6.36 -8.22 3.39
CA LYS A 110 5.25 -8.06 4.35
C LYS A 110 4.51 -6.74 4.14
N LYS A 111 5.21 -5.63 3.92
CA LYS A 111 4.58 -4.34 3.60
C LYS A 111 3.76 -4.42 2.32
N ILE A 112 4.32 -5.01 1.26
CA ILE A 112 3.67 -5.14 -0.05
C ILE A 112 2.38 -5.96 0.07
N ILE A 113 2.44 -7.12 0.74
CA ILE A 113 1.25 -7.97 0.97
C ILE A 113 0.19 -7.20 1.76
N ASN A 114 0.60 -6.47 2.80
CA ASN A 114 -0.33 -5.66 3.57
C ASN A 114 -0.98 -4.55 2.73
N TRP A 115 -0.21 -3.85 1.91
CA TRP A 115 -0.72 -2.84 0.98
C TRP A 115 -1.71 -3.43 -0.03
N TYR A 116 -1.41 -4.59 -0.61
CA TYR A 116 -2.34 -5.30 -1.49
C TYR A 116 -3.66 -5.61 -0.77
N ASN A 117 -3.60 -6.12 0.45
CA ASN A 117 -4.80 -6.44 1.24
C ASN A 117 -5.60 -5.18 1.60
N ILE A 118 -4.94 -4.06 1.91
CA ILE A 118 -5.61 -2.77 2.13
C ILE A 118 -6.30 -2.31 0.86
N LEU A 119 -5.61 -2.33 -0.29
CA LEU A 119 -6.17 -1.94 -1.58
C LEU A 119 -7.36 -2.81 -1.98
N HIS A 120 -7.32 -4.11 -1.65
CA HIS A 120 -8.44 -5.03 -1.82
C HIS A 120 -9.62 -4.67 -0.92
N GLN A 121 -9.37 -4.42 0.36
CA GLN A 121 -10.41 -4.09 1.34
C GLN A 121 -11.18 -2.82 0.99
N VAL A 122 -10.50 -1.83 0.42
CA VAL A 122 -11.10 -0.55 0.02
C VAL A 122 -11.64 -0.57 -1.42
N ASP A 123 -11.70 -1.75 -2.04
CA ASP A 123 -12.13 -2.02 -3.42
C ASP A 123 -11.41 -1.19 -4.50
N LEU A 124 -10.27 -0.55 -4.18
CA LEU A 124 -9.45 0.21 -5.13
C LEU A 124 -8.70 -0.68 -6.13
N LEU A 125 -8.71 -2.00 -5.92
CA LEU A 125 -8.29 -2.96 -6.94
C LEU A 125 -9.31 -3.06 -8.08
N ASN A 126 -10.60 -2.85 -7.81
CA ASN A 126 -11.62 -2.73 -8.85
C ASN A 126 -11.85 -1.27 -9.22
N VAL A 127 -11.94 -1.02 -10.52
CA VAL A 127 -12.32 0.28 -11.05
C VAL A 127 -13.84 0.45 -10.87
N LYS A 128 -14.29 0.73 -9.65
CA LYS A 128 -15.57 1.40 -9.40
C LYS A 128 -15.39 2.35 -8.23
N GLU A 129 -15.50 3.64 -8.52
CA GLU A 129 -15.68 4.70 -7.55
C GLU A 129 -16.62 4.24 -6.44
N VAL A 130 -16.12 4.13 -5.22
CA VAL A 130 -16.99 4.07 -4.04
C VAL A 130 -16.57 5.17 -3.08
N GLU A 131 -17.20 6.32 -3.33
CA GLU A 131 -17.58 7.28 -2.31
C GLU A 131 -18.01 6.53 -1.03
N HIS A 132 -17.40 6.84 0.11
CA HIS A 132 -18.22 6.92 1.33
C HIS A 132 -17.57 7.89 2.32
N GLU A 133 -18.18 9.05 2.34
CA GLU A 133 -18.36 10.04 3.39
C GLU A 133 -17.96 9.71 4.85
N LYS A 134 -17.48 10.79 5.49
CA LYS A 134 -17.85 11.35 6.81
C LYS A 134 -17.71 10.46 8.04
N ALA A 135 -16.65 10.73 8.81
CA ALA A 135 -16.72 10.75 10.27
C ALA A 135 -15.66 11.72 10.83
N THR A 136 -15.96 13.02 10.81
CA THR A 136 -15.30 13.97 11.72
C THR A 136 -16.30 15.05 12.03
N GLU A 137 -16.93 14.95 13.21
CA GLU A 137 -17.23 16.06 14.12
C GLU A 137 -18.01 15.52 15.31
N GLU A 138 -17.31 15.28 16.43
CA GLU A 138 -17.82 15.62 17.76
C GLU A 138 -16.63 15.67 18.73
N ILE A 139 -16.01 16.85 18.80
CA ILE A 139 -15.26 17.28 19.99
C ILE A 139 -15.99 18.53 20.51
N LEU A 140 -16.20 18.52 21.83
CA LEU A 140 -16.49 19.65 22.73
C LEU A 140 -17.92 20.16 22.90
N GLU A 141 -18.39 19.93 24.14
CA GLU A 141 -18.77 20.95 25.12
C GLU A 141 -20.24 20.93 25.54
N LYS A 142 -20.45 20.39 26.75
CA LYS A 142 -21.49 20.84 27.65
C LYS A 142 -20.97 20.84 29.08
#